data_AF-A0A8S4GMA8-F1
#
_entry.id   AF-A0A8S4GMA8-F1
#
_cell.length_a   1.000
_cell.length_b   1.000
_cell.length_c   1.000
_cell.angle_alpha   90.00
_cell.angle_beta   90.00
_cell.angle_gamma   90.00
#
_symmetry.space_group_name_H-M   'P 1'
#
loop_
_entity.id
_entity.type
_entity.pdbx_description
1 polymer ?
#
loop_
_entity_poly.entity_id
_entity_poly.type
_entity_poly.pdbx_seq_one_letter_code
_entity_poly.pdbx_strand_id
1 'polypeptide(L)'
;MQELNEAREAHSKGMSLYEMRRRRRDEERAAQDAQNEDEMAKKERQEQQKAARWAAKIRTQEAGEGVPAGGQSPTTLDKFLHCIREGKVVRLEDLAARFQISVEQTIAWIRDLEGAGRLTGVMDDRGKYVYVSPAECKAVAKFIMDKGRVTMEDIAKQTTAAVGLGPP
;
A
#
# COMPACT_ATOMS: atom_id res chain seq x y z
N MET A 1 58.36 15.73 47.11
CA MET A 1 58.00 14.29 47.01
C MET A 1 56.50 14.05 47.26
N GLN A 2 55.85 14.73 48.22
CA GLN A 2 54.40 14.62 48.47
C GLN A 2 53.51 15.16 47.33
N GLU A 3 53.76 16.38 46.82
CA GLU A 3 52.95 16.98 45.74
C GLU A 3 52.96 16.18 44.43
N LEU A 4 54.07 15.50 44.13
CA LEU A 4 54.19 14.66 42.93
C LEU A 4 53.31 13.39 43.03
N ASN A 5 53.07 12.90 44.25
CA ASN A 5 52.24 11.73 44.50
C ASN A 5 50.75 12.11 44.45
N GLU A 6 50.37 13.25 45.03
CA GLU A 6 49.01 13.78 44.99
C GLU A 6 48.55 14.13 43.57
N ALA A 7 49.42 14.71 42.74
CA ALA A 7 49.13 14.96 41.33
C ALA A 7 48.91 13.66 40.53
N ARG A 8 49.67 12.61 40.85
CA ARG A 8 49.55 11.29 40.21
C ARG A 8 48.28 10.56 40.64
N GLU A 9 47.88 10.69 41.89
CA GLU A 9 46.62 10.18 42.42
C GLU A 9 45.40 10.93 41.86
N ALA A 10 45.47 12.26 41.75
CA ALA A 10 44.41 13.06 41.15
C ALA A 10 44.22 12.75 39.66
N HIS A 11 45.32 12.58 38.92
CA HIS A 11 45.29 12.16 37.52
C HIS A 11 44.76 10.72 37.36
N SER A 12 45.18 9.79 38.22
CA SER A 12 44.68 8.40 38.23
C SER A 12 43.17 8.33 38.53
N LYS A 13 42.70 9.09 39.53
CA LYS A 13 41.26 9.20 39.87
C LYS A 13 40.46 9.86 38.74
N GLY A 14 41.01 10.90 38.09
CA GLY A 14 40.40 11.55 36.93
C GLY A 14 40.28 10.62 35.71
N MET A 15 41.32 9.84 35.41
CA MET A 15 41.28 8.84 34.34
C MET A 15 40.28 7.72 34.65
N SER A 16 40.23 7.24 35.90
CA SER A 16 39.26 6.23 36.33
C SER A 16 37.80 6.71 36.22
N LEU A 17 37.52 7.96 36.58
CA LEU A 17 36.20 8.57 36.42
C LEU A 17 35.80 8.76 34.95
N TYR A 18 36.77 9.10 34.09
CA TYR A 18 36.56 9.24 32.64
C TYR A 18 36.25 7.89 31.99
N GLU A 19 36.99 6.83 32.33
CA GLU A 19 36.73 5.46 31.86
C GLU A 19 35.38 4.93 32.33
N MET A 20 35.01 5.13 33.60
CA MET A 20 33.67 4.76 34.10
C MET A 20 32.56 5.49 33.35
N ARG A 21 32.71 6.80 33.09
CA ARG A 21 31.70 7.59 32.36
C ARG A 21 31.60 7.17 30.90
N ARG A 22 32.72 6.78 30.27
CA ARG A 22 32.74 6.28 28.89
C ARG A 22 32.05 4.93 28.80
N ARG A 23 32.40 4.00 29.68
CA ARG A 23 31.80 2.65 29.73
C ARG A 23 30.29 2.70 29.94
N ARG A 24 29.82 3.56 30.87
CA ARG A 24 28.38 3.75 31.10
C ARG A 24 27.65 4.26 29.85
N ARG A 25 28.26 5.16 29.07
CA ARG A 25 27.66 5.72 27.85
C ARG A 25 27.62 4.72 26.69
N ASP A 26 28.62 3.85 26.61
CA ASP A 26 28.65 2.77 25.60
C ASP A 26 27.68 1.63 25.97
N GLU A 27 27.56 1.28 27.25
CA GLU A 27 26.54 0.33 27.73
C GLU A 27 25.11 0.85 27.50
N GLU A 28 24.87 2.15 27.72
CA GLU A 28 23.55 2.77 27.50
C GLU A 28 23.18 2.80 26.00
N ARG A 29 24.14 3.08 25.11
CA ARG A 29 23.92 3.00 23.65
C ARG A 29 23.70 1.58 23.16
N ALA A 30 24.49 0.62 23.64
CA ALA A 30 24.32 -0.79 23.28
C ALA A 30 22.95 -1.33 23.76
N ALA A 31 22.49 -0.93 24.95
CA ALA A 31 21.17 -1.30 25.45
C ALA A 31 20.04 -0.67 24.60
N GLN A 32 20.22 0.57 24.16
CA GLN A 32 19.23 1.28 23.36
C GLN A 32 19.14 0.75 21.92
N ASP A 33 20.28 0.40 21.30
CA ASP A 33 20.31 -0.25 19.98
C ASP A 33 19.71 -1.65 20.06
N ALA A 34 20.02 -2.45 21.09
CA ALA A 34 19.42 -3.77 21.27
C ALA A 34 17.90 -3.71 21.47
N GLN A 35 17.39 -2.70 22.18
CA GLN A 35 15.94 -2.48 22.31
C GLN A 35 15.30 -2.09 20.99
N ASN A 36 15.95 -1.21 20.21
CA ASN A 36 15.44 -0.82 18.90
C ASN A 36 15.47 -1.97 17.89
N GLU A 37 16.50 -2.82 17.91
CA GLU A 37 16.60 -3.99 17.04
C GLU A 37 15.52 -5.03 17.36
N ASP A 38 15.24 -5.29 18.64
CA ASP A 38 14.16 -6.21 19.05
C ASP A 38 12.78 -5.66 18.69
N GLU A 39 12.57 -4.34 18.85
CA GLU A 39 11.33 -3.66 18.44
C GLU A 39 11.14 -3.68 16.92
N MET A 40 12.19 -3.43 16.14
CA MET A 40 12.15 -3.49 14.68
C MET A 40 11.94 -4.93 14.19
N ALA A 41 12.63 -5.90 14.79
CA ALA A 41 12.42 -7.31 14.48
C ALA A 41 11.01 -7.78 14.84
N LYS A 42 10.45 -7.32 15.97
CA LYS A 42 9.04 -7.60 16.32
C LYS A 42 8.06 -6.95 15.35
N LYS A 43 8.27 -5.70 14.94
CA LYS A 43 7.44 -5.03 13.94
C LYS A 43 7.50 -5.73 12.60
N GLU A 44 8.69 -6.08 12.13
CA GLU A 44 8.86 -6.79 10.86
C GLU A 44 8.23 -8.18 10.92
N ARG A 45 8.36 -8.90 12.03
CA ARG A 45 7.70 -10.21 12.22
C ARG A 45 6.19 -10.09 12.34
N GLN A 46 5.67 -8.98 12.87
CA GLN A 46 4.24 -8.67 12.89
C GLN A 46 3.72 -8.29 11.50
N GLU A 47 4.47 -7.51 10.72
CA GLU A 47 4.12 -7.17 9.34
C GLU A 47 4.18 -8.39 8.44
N GLN A 48 5.20 -9.22 8.55
CA GLN A 48 5.28 -10.51 7.85
C GLN A 48 4.14 -11.45 8.27
N GLN A 49 3.79 -11.51 9.56
CA GLN A 49 2.62 -12.30 10.00
C GLN A 49 1.30 -11.72 9.52
N LYS A 50 1.15 -10.39 9.42
CA LYS A 50 -0.03 -9.74 8.86
C LYS A 50 -0.14 -9.99 7.36
N ALA A 51 0.97 -9.88 6.62
CA ALA A 51 1.06 -10.17 5.19
C ALA A 51 0.81 -11.67 4.92
N ALA A 52 1.41 -12.58 5.71
CA ALA A 52 1.20 -14.01 5.60
C ALA A 52 -0.22 -14.42 5.99
N ARG A 53 -0.81 -13.81 7.04
CA ARG A 53 -2.24 -13.99 7.36
C ARG A 53 -3.14 -13.46 6.26
N TRP A 54 -2.79 -12.35 5.62
CA TRP A 54 -3.50 -11.83 4.46
C TRP A 54 -3.43 -12.81 3.28
N ALA A 55 -2.24 -13.29 2.93
CA ALA A 55 -2.05 -14.30 1.89
C ALA A 55 -2.77 -15.63 2.21
N ALA A 56 -2.77 -16.05 3.47
CA ALA A 56 -3.45 -17.27 3.91
C ALA A 56 -4.98 -17.11 3.92
N LYS A 57 -5.51 -15.92 4.24
CA LYS A 57 -6.96 -15.66 4.18
C LYS A 57 -7.45 -15.58 2.74
N ILE A 58 -6.63 -15.06 1.82
CA ILE A 58 -6.83 -15.16 0.37
C ILE A 58 -6.87 -16.63 -0.08
N ARG A 59 -5.97 -17.48 0.44
CA ARG A 59 -5.93 -18.93 0.11
C ARG A 59 -7.07 -19.75 0.74
N THR A 60 -7.61 -19.35 1.88
CA THR A 60 -8.60 -20.15 2.62
C THR A 60 -10.03 -20.00 2.08
N GLN A 61 -10.35 -18.90 1.39
CA GLN A 61 -11.62 -18.79 0.67
C GLN A 61 -11.68 -19.66 -0.61
N GLU A 62 -10.56 -20.21 -1.07
CA GLU A 62 -10.52 -21.17 -2.20
C GLU A 62 -10.68 -22.65 -1.77
N ALA A 63 -10.72 -22.98 -0.47
CA ALA A 63 -10.76 -24.38 -0.01
C ALA A 63 -12.09 -24.78 0.63
N GLY A 64 -13.16 -24.03 0.36
CA GLY A 64 -14.47 -24.19 1.00
C GLY A 64 -15.65 -24.34 0.05
N GLU A 65 -15.46 -24.87 -1.16
CA GLU A 65 -16.58 -25.35 -1.97
C GLU A 65 -16.15 -26.59 -2.76
N GLY A 66 -16.82 -27.71 -2.53
CA GLY A 66 -16.45 -29.00 -3.09
C GLY A 66 -16.75 -29.13 -4.59
N VAL A 67 -15.70 -29.47 -5.35
CA VAL A 67 -15.63 -30.46 -6.47
C VAL A 67 -16.32 -30.07 -7.81
N PRO A 68 -15.86 -30.52 -9.03
CA PRO A 68 -14.65 -31.26 -9.45
C PRO A 68 -13.80 -30.58 -10.55
N ALA A 69 -12.64 -31.21 -10.80
CA ALA A 69 -11.90 -31.36 -12.07
C ALA A 69 -12.25 -30.46 -13.28
N GLY A 70 -11.22 -29.77 -13.80
CA GLY A 70 -11.16 -29.33 -15.20
C GLY A 70 -11.64 -27.91 -15.45
N GLY A 71 -10.70 -26.96 -15.43
CA GLY A 71 -10.95 -25.55 -15.74
C GLY A 71 -10.44 -24.69 -14.61
N GLN A 72 -9.41 -23.90 -14.87
CA GLN A 72 -8.88 -22.94 -13.90
C GLN A 72 -10.01 -21.99 -13.52
N SER A 73 -10.59 -22.17 -12.34
CA SER A 73 -11.56 -21.22 -11.79
C SER A 73 -10.88 -19.85 -11.70
N PRO A 74 -11.50 -18.77 -12.20
CA PRO A 74 -10.90 -17.45 -12.15
C PRO A 74 -10.63 -17.07 -10.69
N THR A 75 -9.40 -16.59 -10.43
CA THR A 75 -9.00 -16.17 -9.08
C THR A 75 -9.94 -15.08 -8.56
N THR A 76 -10.03 -14.90 -7.24
CA THR A 76 -10.85 -13.85 -6.62
C THR A 76 -10.57 -12.46 -7.21
N LEU A 77 -9.30 -12.18 -7.58
CA LEU A 77 -8.89 -10.94 -8.24
C LEU A 77 -9.39 -10.81 -9.68
N ASP A 78 -9.45 -11.92 -10.43
CA ASP A 78 -10.01 -11.90 -11.79
C ASP A 78 -11.53 -11.66 -11.75
N LYS A 79 -12.23 -12.25 -10.78
CA LYS A 79 -13.66 -11.96 -10.52
C LYS A 79 -13.87 -10.49 -10.13
N PHE A 80 -12.97 -9.93 -9.33
CA PHE A 80 -12.99 -8.52 -8.93
C PHE A 80 -12.80 -7.58 -10.14
N LEU A 81 -11.78 -7.85 -10.97
CA LEU A 81 -11.55 -7.11 -12.21
C LEU A 81 -12.75 -7.19 -13.17
N HIS A 82 -13.32 -8.38 -13.33
CA HIS A 82 -14.48 -8.58 -14.19
C HIS A 82 -15.68 -7.77 -13.68
N CYS A 83 -15.94 -7.80 -12.36
CA CYS A 83 -17.03 -7.04 -11.76
C CYS A 83 -16.89 -5.52 -11.98
N ILE A 84 -15.68 -4.98 -11.90
CA ILE A 84 -15.42 -3.56 -12.16
C ILE A 84 -15.62 -3.21 -13.64
N ARG A 85 -15.09 -4.04 -14.55
CA ARG A 85 -15.18 -3.83 -16.00
C ARG A 85 -16.63 -3.87 -16.50
N GLU A 86 -17.41 -4.85 -16.02
CA GLU A 86 -18.84 -4.97 -16.34
C GLU A 86 -19.66 -3.83 -15.73
N GLY A 87 -19.35 -3.46 -14.47
CA GLY A 87 -20.09 -2.43 -13.76
C GLY A 87 -19.91 -1.03 -14.34
N LYS A 88 -18.77 -0.75 -15.01
CA LYS A 88 -18.27 0.57 -15.46
C LYS A 88 -18.19 1.63 -14.35
N VAL A 89 -19.26 1.83 -13.59
CA VAL A 89 -19.36 2.68 -12.41
C VAL A 89 -19.67 1.80 -11.21
N VAL A 90 -18.77 1.77 -10.24
CA VAL A 90 -18.91 0.92 -9.06
C VAL A 90 -18.73 1.76 -7.80
N ARG A 91 -19.60 1.54 -6.80
CA ARG A 91 -19.39 2.10 -5.45
C ARG A 91 -18.43 1.20 -4.71
N LEU A 92 -17.41 1.80 -4.08
CA LEU A 92 -16.41 1.03 -3.35
C LEU A 92 -17.02 0.24 -2.19
N GLU A 93 -18.07 0.76 -1.56
CA GLU A 93 -18.83 0.11 -0.49
C GLU A 93 -19.52 -1.18 -0.97
N ASP A 94 -20.23 -1.12 -2.11
CA ASP A 94 -20.91 -2.28 -2.69
C ASP A 94 -19.91 -3.36 -3.10
N LEU A 95 -18.76 -2.93 -3.65
CA LEU A 95 -17.69 -3.83 -4.04
C LEU A 95 -17.04 -4.48 -2.81
N ALA A 96 -16.76 -3.70 -1.76
CA ALA A 96 -16.26 -4.19 -0.49
C ALA A 96 -17.21 -5.23 0.14
N ALA A 97 -18.52 -4.95 0.14
CA ALA A 97 -19.55 -5.85 0.64
C ALA A 97 -19.61 -7.16 -0.17
N ARG A 98 -19.52 -7.08 -1.50
CA ARG A 98 -19.59 -8.26 -2.40
C ARG A 98 -18.40 -9.21 -2.22
N PHE A 99 -17.23 -8.67 -1.91
CA PHE A 99 -16.00 -9.45 -1.68
C PHE A 99 -15.71 -9.67 -0.18
N GLN A 100 -16.57 -9.19 0.72
CA GLN A 100 -16.42 -9.27 2.18
C GLN A 100 -15.06 -8.73 2.69
N ILE A 101 -14.59 -7.64 2.09
CA ILE A 101 -13.36 -6.93 2.44
C ILE A 101 -13.68 -5.53 2.96
N SER A 102 -12.71 -4.84 3.57
CA SER A 102 -12.90 -3.44 3.95
C SER A 102 -12.82 -2.51 2.73
N VAL A 103 -13.42 -1.32 2.84
CA VAL A 103 -13.33 -0.28 1.79
C VAL A 103 -11.87 0.14 1.57
N GLU A 104 -11.09 0.30 2.65
CA GLU A 104 -9.65 0.59 2.57
C GLU A 104 -8.89 -0.49 1.78
N GLN A 105 -9.24 -1.76 1.98
CA GLN A 105 -8.63 -2.87 1.27
C GLN A 105 -9.07 -2.92 -0.20
N THR A 106 -10.31 -2.55 -0.49
CA THR A 106 -10.81 -2.38 -1.86
C THR A 106 -10.02 -1.31 -2.60
N ILE A 107 -9.73 -0.18 -1.93
CA ILE A 107 -8.89 0.90 -2.48
C ILE A 107 -7.47 0.41 -2.73
N ALA A 108 -6.88 -0.32 -1.79
CA ALA A 108 -5.54 -0.89 -1.95
C ALA A 108 -5.47 -1.81 -3.19
N TRP A 109 -6.44 -2.72 -3.35
CA TRP A 109 -6.51 -3.60 -4.52
C TRP A 109 -6.66 -2.84 -5.83
N ILE A 110 -7.50 -1.79 -5.87
CA ILE A 110 -7.62 -0.95 -7.06
C ILE A 110 -6.29 -0.29 -7.39
N ARG A 111 -5.60 0.30 -6.40
CA ARG A 111 -4.29 0.93 -6.60
C ARG A 111 -3.23 -0.05 -7.08
N ASP A 112 -3.19 -1.27 -6.53
CA ASP A 112 -2.26 -2.31 -6.96
C ASP A 112 -2.55 -2.75 -8.40
N LEU A 113 -3.83 -2.89 -8.75
CA LEU A 113 -4.26 -3.25 -10.12
C LEU A 113 -3.98 -2.14 -11.14
N GLU A 114 -4.10 -0.87 -10.72
CA GLU A 114 -3.70 0.30 -11.52
C GLU A 114 -2.18 0.38 -11.68
N GLY A 115 -1.41 0.14 -10.61
CA GLY A 115 0.05 0.08 -10.65
C GLY A 115 0.58 -1.04 -11.55
N ALA A 116 -0.15 -2.17 -11.61
CA ALA A 116 0.13 -3.26 -12.53
C ALA A 116 -0.39 -3.03 -13.97
N GLY A 117 -1.10 -1.92 -14.23
CA GLY A 117 -1.69 -1.62 -15.54
C GLY A 117 -2.82 -2.56 -15.98
N ARG A 118 -3.39 -3.35 -15.05
CA ARG A 118 -4.51 -4.28 -15.33
C ARG A 118 -5.86 -3.59 -15.24
N LEU A 119 -5.91 -2.46 -14.54
CA LEU A 119 -7.08 -1.63 -14.34
C LEU A 119 -6.72 -0.16 -14.62
N THR A 120 -7.67 0.60 -15.13
CA THR A 120 -7.53 2.02 -15.43
C THR A 120 -8.86 2.70 -15.14
N GLY A 121 -8.84 3.80 -14.40
CA GLY A 121 -10.08 4.47 -14.02
C GLY A 121 -9.85 5.73 -13.20
N VAL A 122 -10.95 6.27 -12.70
CA VAL A 122 -10.96 7.48 -11.88
C VAL A 122 -11.75 7.18 -10.61
N MET A 123 -11.17 7.55 -9.48
CA MET A 123 -11.81 7.46 -8.17
C MET A 123 -12.29 8.86 -7.75
N ASP A 124 -13.58 8.95 -7.46
CA ASP A 124 -14.23 10.14 -6.92
C ASP A 124 -13.98 10.22 -5.41
N ASP A 125 -13.93 11.44 -4.87
CA ASP A 125 -13.73 11.70 -3.43
C ASP A 125 -14.86 11.13 -2.56
N ARG A 126 -16.01 10.82 -3.16
CA ARG A 126 -17.17 10.20 -2.52
C ARG A 126 -17.16 8.68 -2.56
N GLY A 127 -16.05 8.04 -2.95
CA GLY A 127 -15.92 6.58 -2.92
C GLY A 127 -16.60 5.86 -4.08
N LYS A 128 -16.71 6.52 -5.24
CA LYS A 128 -17.13 5.90 -6.51
C LYS A 128 -15.91 5.69 -7.39
N TYR A 129 -15.82 4.52 -8.01
CA TYR A 129 -14.80 4.20 -9.01
C TYR A 129 -15.45 4.09 -10.40
N VAL A 130 -14.87 4.77 -11.37
CA VAL A 130 -15.28 4.70 -12.77
C VAL A 130 -14.15 4.04 -13.55
N TYR A 131 -14.42 2.85 -14.08
CA TYR A 131 -13.54 2.17 -14.99
C TYR A 131 -13.54 2.87 -16.34
N VAL A 132 -12.34 3.16 -16.86
CA VAL A 132 -12.14 3.72 -18.19
C VAL A 132 -11.22 2.77 -18.93
N SER A 133 -11.70 2.19 -20.02
CA SER A 133 -10.89 1.28 -20.82
C SER A 133 -9.75 2.03 -21.53
N PRO A 134 -8.64 1.34 -21.85
CA PRO A 134 -7.55 1.94 -22.62
C PRO A 134 -7.99 2.49 -23.98
N ALA A 135 -9.02 1.89 -24.59
CA ALA A 135 -9.58 2.35 -25.85
C ALA A 135 -10.31 3.69 -25.69
N GLU A 136 -11.12 3.83 -24.63
CA GLU A 136 -11.81 5.08 -24.30
C GLU A 136 -10.81 6.20 -23.98
N CYS A 137 -9.76 5.89 -23.22
CA CYS A 137 -8.70 6.86 -22.93
C CYS A 137 -7.97 7.33 -24.21
N LYS A 138 -7.71 6.43 -25.16
CA LYS A 138 -7.16 6.77 -26.48
C LYS A 138 -8.10 7.62 -27.32
N ALA A 139 -9.41 7.36 -27.28
CA ALA A 139 -10.40 8.14 -28.01
C ALA A 139 -10.43 9.60 -27.51
N VAL A 140 -10.38 9.79 -26.18
CA VAL A 140 -10.28 11.13 -25.58
C VAL A 140 -8.95 11.80 -25.94
N ALA A 141 -7.83 11.09 -25.86
CA ALA A 141 -6.52 11.63 -26.25
C ALA A 141 -6.49 12.09 -27.72
N LYS A 142 -7.04 11.28 -28.63
CA LYS A 142 -7.15 11.63 -30.05
C LYS A 142 -8.00 12.88 -30.26
N PHE A 143 -9.14 12.99 -29.57
CA PHE A 143 -9.99 14.18 -29.65
C PHE A 143 -9.26 15.46 -29.22
N ILE A 144 -8.47 15.39 -28.14
CA ILE A 144 -7.66 16.53 -27.68
C ILE A 144 -6.63 16.92 -28.74
N MET A 145 -5.95 15.94 -29.34
CA MET A 145 -4.96 16.19 -30.40
C MET A 145 -5.60 16.80 -31.66
N ASP A 146 -6.74 16.28 -32.10
CA ASP A 146 -7.42 16.70 -33.33
C ASP A 146 -8.03 18.11 -33.19
N LYS A 147 -8.62 18.45 -32.03
CA LYS A 147 -9.17 19.80 -31.78
C LYS A 147 -8.10 20.84 -31.41
N GLY A 148 -6.96 20.40 -30.87
CA GLY A 148 -5.89 21.28 -30.37
C GLY A 148 -6.27 22.02 -29.08
N ARG A 149 -7.14 23.03 -29.16
CA ARG A 149 -7.66 23.74 -27.98
C ARG A 149 -9.02 23.15 -27.59
N VAL A 150 -9.08 22.63 -26.37
CA VAL A 150 -10.29 22.03 -25.79
C VAL A 150 -10.60 22.70 -24.45
N THR A 151 -11.89 22.90 -24.17
CA THR A 151 -12.35 23.34 -22.85
C THR A 151 -12.59 22.14 -21.94
N MET A 152 -12.69 22.37 -20.63
CA MET A 152 -13.05 21.31 -19.68
C MET A 152 -14.43 20.72 -20.00
N GLU A 153 -15.37 21.54 -20.48
CA GLU A 153 -16.70 21.09 -20.91
C GLU A 153 -16.65 20.19 -22.14
N ASP A 154 -15.79 20.49 -23.12
CA ASP A 154 -15.57 19.63 -24.29
C ASP A 154 -15.03 18.27 -23.87
N ILE A 155 -14.04 18.24 -22.97
CA ILE A 155 -13.45 17.00 -22.45
C ILE A 155 -14.50 16.23 -21.65
N ALA A 156 -15.26 16.88 -20.78
CA ALA A 156 -16.29 16.25 -19.97
C ALA A 156 -17.37 15.60 -20.85
N LYS A 157 -17.87 16.31 -21.87
CA LYS A 157 -18.83 15.77 -22.85
C LYS A 157 -18.25 14.58 -23.61
N GLN A 158 -17.04 14.72 -24.14
CA GLN A 158 -16.38 13.66 -24.90
C GLN A 158 -16.09 12.43 -24.04
N THR A 159 -15.70 12.62 -22.78
CA THR A 159 -15.38 11.54 -21.85
C THR A 159 -16.64 10.82 -21.40
N THR A 160 -17.70 11.57 -21.07
CA THR A 160 -19.02 10.99 -20.72
C THR A 160 -19.57 10.17 -21.88
N ALA A 161 -19.51 10.70 -23.10
CA ALA A 161 -19.90 9.99 -24.32
C ALA A 161 -19.01 8.77 -24.60
N ALA A 162 -17.69 8.89 -24.42
CA ALA A 162 -16.75 7.79 -24.65
C ALA A 162 -16.96 6.64 -23.65
N VAL A 163 -17.17 6.96 -22.37
CA VAL A 163 -17.43 5.97 -21.30
C VAL A 163 -18.87 5.43 -21.37
N GLY A 164 -19.73 5.98 -22.24
CA GLY A 164 -21.12 5.53 -22.40
C GLY A 164 -21.98 5.76 -21.17
N LEU A 165 -21.57 6.69 -20.31
CA LEU A 165 -22.44 7.26 -19.30
C LEU A 165 -23.42 8.15 -20.08
N GLY A 166 -24.72 7.97 -19.87
CA GLY A 166 -25.74 8.77 -20.59
C GLY A 166 -25.50 10.28 -20.51
N PRO A 167 -26.20 11.09 -21.31
CA PRO A 167 -25.96 12.53 -21.37
C PRO A 167 -25.99 13.17 -19.96
N PRO A 168 -25.16 14.21 -19.73
CA PRO A 168 -25.09 14.91 -18.45
C PRO A 168 -26.42 15.57 -18.06
#